data_AF-A0A7W6C0Q8-F1
#
_entry.id   AF-A0A7W6C0Q8-F1
#
_cell.length_a   1.000
_cell.length_b   1.000
_cell.length_c   1.000
_cell.angle_alpha   90.00
_cell.angle_beta   90.00
_cell.angle_gamma   90.00
#
_symmetry.space_group_name_H-M   'P 1'
#
loop_
_entity.id
_entity.type
_entity.pdbx_description
1 polymer ?
#
loop_
_entity_poly.entity_id
_entity_poly.type
_entity_poly.pdbx_seq_one_letter_code
_entity_poly.pdbx_strand_id
1 'polypeptide(L)'
;MADAFAEGILTIQEIQYFIRKARVLESTLKDVGVLAIIIAEGFTGEALTAGHAAGVMLATPKDLFGRKVGAAITSLCEVLKDAARYASSSPDRLNFLLDNLFDIEGRNGNLRGILFELMAGYLARRNAVSIDMGIRAKDPKSGKSKDIDVQAITAHNRRVTAIECKGKEPGGTLSLEDVDDWLAKIPVFRAHYAHHHTLREAEQR
;
A
#
# COMPACT_ATOMS: atom_id res chain seq x y z
N MET A 1 -14.74 9.49 -0.93
CA MET A 1 -14.43 8.61 0.22
C MET A 1 -14.32 7.18 -0.28
N ALA A 2 -13.29 6.45 0.16
CA ALA A 2 -13.10 5.05 -0.19
C ALA A 2 -12.65 4.24 1.04
N ASP A 3 -13.22 3.05 1.23
CA ASP A 3 -12.68 2.02 2.10
C ASP A 3 -12.44 0.75 1.24
N ALA A 4 -11.32 0.07 1.44
CA ALA A 4 -10.94 -1.13 0.69
C ALA A 4 -10.63 -2.29 1.65
N PHE A 5 -11.22 -3.44 1.37
CA PHE A 5 -11.10 -4.66 2.17
C PHE A 5 -10.39 -5.73 1.33
N ALA A 6 -9.27 -6.23 1.84
CA ALA A 6 -8.42 -7.18 1.12
C ALA A 6 -8.96 -8.62 1.14
N GLU A 7 -9.96 -8.92 1.98
CA GLU A 7 -10.48 -10.26 2.17
C GLU A 7 -11.98 -10.25 2.42
N GLY A 8 -12.64 -11.30 1.93
CA GLY A 8 -13.98 -11.67 2.36
C GLY A 8 -15.10 -11.09 1.49
N ILE A 9 -16.23 -11.81 1.54
CA ILE A 9 -17.50 -11.35 0.98
C ILE A 9 -18.19 -10.54 2.06
N LEU A 10 -18.29 -9.22 1.88
CA LEU A 10 -18.85 -8.35 2.89
C LEU A 10 -20.37 -8.53 3.00
N THR A 11 -20.82 -8.68 4.24
CA THR A 11 -22.21 -8.78 4.66
C THR A 11 -22.83 -7.39 4.85
N ILE A 12 -24.16 -7.37 5.00
CA ILE A 12 -24.89 -6.12 5.24
C ILE A 12 -24.40 -5.44 6.53
N GLN A 13 -24.10 -6.21 7.58
CA GLN A 13 -23.63 -5.69 8.87
C GLN A 13 -22.26 -5.01 8.75
N GLU A 14 -21.34 -5.59 7.98
CA GLU A 14 -19.99 -5.06 7.78
C GLU A 14 -20.01 -3.74 7.01
N ILE A 15 -20.88 -3.62 5.98
CA ILE A 15 -20.96 -2.37 5.20
C ILE A 15 -21.75 -1.26 5.91
N GLN A 16 -22.55 -1.57 6.95
CA GLN A 16 -23.37 -0.56 7.64
C GLN A 16 -22.55 0.59 8.20
N TYR A 17 -21.34 0.31 8.68
CA TYR A 17 -20.47 1.35 9.21
C TYR A 17 -20.10 2.37 8.13
N PHE A 18 -19.70 1.90 6.95
CA PHE A 18 -19.37 2.77 5.83
C PHE A 18 -20.58 3.54 5.31
N ILE A 19 -21.76 2.91 5.22
CA ILE A 19 -23.00 3.60 4.83
C ILE A 19 -23.30 4.78 5.76
N ARG A 20 -23.18 4.58 7.07
CA ARG A 20 -23.37 5.68 8.05
C ARG A 20 -22.34 6.80 7.84
N LYS A 21 -21.07 6.43 7.62
CA LYS A 21 -19.97 7.36 7.36
C LYS A 21 -20.23 8.20 6.10
N ALA A 22 -20.70 7.57 5.02
CA ALA A 22 -21.07 8.24 3.78
C ALA A 22 -22.21 9.25 3.97
N ARG A 23 -23.29 8.84 4.66
CA ARG A 23 -24.43 9.73 4.97
C ARG A 23 -24.05 10.96 5.80
N VAL A 24 -23.18 10.76 6.81
CA VAL A 24 -22.68 11.88 7.62
C VAL A 24 -21.90 12.87 6.75
N LEU A 25 -21.03 12.38 5.87
CA LEU A 25 -20.28 13.25 4.96
C LEU A 25 -21.18 14.01 3.98
N GLU A 26 -22.12 13.32 3.36
CA GLU A 26 -23.08 13.92 2.43
C GLU A 26 -23.92 15.02 3.11
N SER A 27 -24.40 14.76 4.34
CA SER A 27 -25.18 15.76 5.10
C SER A 27 -24.36 16.95 5.58
N THR A 28 -23.05 16.76 5.79
CA THR A 28 -22.12 17.81 6.25
C THR A 28 -21.62 18.67 5.10
N LEU A 29 -21.36 18.07 3.94
CA LEU A 29 -20.77 18.70 2.76
C LEU A 29 -21.82 18.91 1.65
N LYS A 30 -22.88 19.65 1.97
CA LYS A 30 -24.08 19.79 1.10
C LYS A 30 -23.79 20.32 -0.32
N ASP A 31 -22.74 21.12 -0.47
CA ASP A 31 -22.37 21.74 -1.75
C ASP A 31 -21.26 20.98 -2.50
N VAL A 32 -20.80 19.84 -1.96
CA VAL A 32 -19.71 19.04 -2.53
C VAL A 32 -20.22 17.65 -2.86
N GLY A 33 -20.16 17.28 -4.13
CA GLY A 33 -20.44 15.90 -4.55
C GLY A 33 -19.40 14.94 -3.95
N VAL A 34 -19.85 14.02 -3.09
CA VAL A 34 -18.98 13.01 -2.47
C VAL A 34 -19.24 11.65 -3.14
N LEU A 35 -18.28 11.16 -3.91
CA LEU A 35 -18.29 9.76 -4.34
C LEU A 35 -17.91 8.86 -3.16
N ALA A 36 -18.82 7.99 -2.74
CA ALA A 36 -18.59 6.98 -1.71
C ALA A 36 -18.40 5.61 -2.37
N ILE A 37 -17.23 5.00 -2.22
CA ILE A 37 -16.91 3.68 -2.80
C ILE A 37 -16.40 2.70 -1.74
N ILE A 38 -16.91 1.47 -1.75
CA ILE A 38 -16.33 0.33 -1.02
C ILE A 38 -15.77 -0.64 -2.03
N ILE A 39 -14.53 -1.09 -1.78
CA ILE A 39 -13.87 -2.10 -2.59
C ILE A 39 -13.70 -3.37 -1.74
N ALA A 40 -14.16 -4.53 -2.22
CA ALA A 40 -13.99 -5.82 -1.54
C ALA A 40 -13.89 -6.99 -2.53
N GLU A 41 -13.57 -8.19 -2.05
CA GLU A 41 -13.56 -9.40 -2.88
C GLU A 41 -14.95 -9.74 -3.43
N GLY A 42 -15.98 -9.48 -2.62
CA GLY A 42 -17.37 -9.60 -3.00
C GLY A 42 -18.31 -9.03 -1.94
N PHE A 43 -19.61 -9.11 -2.22
CA PHE A 43 -20.67 -8.63 -1.34
C PHE A 43 -21.83 -9.61 -1.34
N THR A 44 -22.53 -9.76 -0.22
CA THR A 44 -23.80 -10.50 -0.20
C THR A 44 -24.88 -9.71 -0.95
N GLY A 45 -25.94 -10.38 -1.40
CA GLY A 45 -27.05 -9.71 -2.10
C GLY A 45 -27.73 -8.61 -1.27
N GLU A 46 -27.86 -8.84 0.04
CA GLU A 46 -28.38 -7.85 0.99
C GLU A 46 -27.44 -6.64 1.13
N ALA A 47 -26.13 -6.87 1.14
CA ALA A 47 -25.13 -5.81 1.19
C ALA A 47 -25.17 -4.95 -0.08
N LEU A 48 -25.24 -5.56 -1.26
CA LEU A 48 -25.39 -4.84 -2.54
C LEU A 48 -26.64 -3.96 -2.54
N THR A 49 -27.77 -4.53 -2.12
CA THR A 49 -29.05 -3.83 -2.05
C THR A 49 -28.97 -2.62 -1.13
N ALA A 50 -28.45 -2.81 0.09
CA ALA A 50 -28.35 -1.74 1.08
C ALA A 50 -27.37 -0.64 0.66
N GLY A 51 -26.23 -0.99 0.06
CA GLY A 51 -25.24 -0.03 -0.39
C GLY A 51 -25.72 0.81 -1.57
N HIS A 52 -26.34 0.20 -2.59
CA HIS A 52 -26.92 0.93 -3.72
C HIS A 52 -28.04 1.88 -3.27
N ALA A 53 -28.91 1.43 -2.35
CA ALA A 53 -29.96 2.28 -1.78
C ALA A 53 -29.41 3.49 -1.01
N ALA A 54 -28.17 3.41 -0.53
CA ALA A 54 -27.48 4.49 0.16
C ALA A 54 -26.57 5.33 -0.76
N GLY A 55 -26.60 5.13 -2.08
CA GLY A 55 -25.74 5.86 -3.02
C GLY A 55 -24.26 5.48 -2.94
N VAL A 56 -23.94 4.33 -2.33
CA VAL A 56 -22.57 3.82 -2.23
C VAL A 56 -22.26 2.92 -3.41
N MET A 57 -21.14 3.20 -4.09
CA MET A 57 -20.59 2.32 -5.12
C MET A 57 -19.91 1.12 -4.45
N LEU A 58 -20.41 -0.09 -4.71
CA LEU A 58 -19.76 -1.33 -4.28
C LEU A 58 -19.03 -1.91 -5.49
N ALA A 59 -17.72 -2.12 -5.36
CA ALA A 59 -16.91 -2.60 -6.48
C ALA A 59 -15.98 -3.72 -6.03
N THR A 60 -15.76 -4.68 -6.91
CA THR A 60 -14.66 -5.64 -6.78
C THR A 60 -13.45 -5.17 -7.60
N PRO A 61 -12.24 -5.70 -7.36
CA PRO A 61 -11.10 -5.44 -8.23
C PRO A 61 -11.39 -5.76 -9.71
N LYS A 62 -12.25 -6.75 -9.98
CA LYS A 62 -12.66 -7.09 -11.36
C LYS A 62 -13.55 -6.03 -11.99
N ASP A 63 -14.39 -5.36 -11.19
CA ASP A 63 -15.27 -4.28 -11.66
C ASP A 63 -14.48 -3.00 -11.96
N LEU A 64 -13.44 -2.71 -11.16
CA LEU A 64 -12.63 -1.50 -11.31
C LEU A 64 -11.57 -1.60 -12.39
N PHE A 65 -10.90 -2.74 -12.48
CA PHE A 65 -9.72 -2.91 -13.35
C PHE A 65 -9.97 -3.88 -14.52
N GLY A 66 -11.18 -4.42 -14.62
CA GLY A 66 -11.52 -5.46 -15.60
C GLY A 66 -11.08 -6.86 -15.16
N ARG A 67 -11.66 -7.88 -15.80
CA ARG A 67 -11.49 -9.30 -15.39
C ARG A 67 -10.03 -9.76 -15.34
N LYS A 68 -9.21 -9.34 -16.32
CA LYS A 68 -7.81 -9.78 -16.43
C LYS A 68 -6.95 -9.18 -15.31
N VAL A 69 -6.97 -7.85 -15.13
CA VAL A 69 -6.23 -7.16 -14.06
C VAL A 69 -6.75 -7.58 -12.69
N GLY A 70 -8.07 -7.61 -12.50
CA GLY A 70 -8.67 -7.97 -11.22
C GLY A 70 -8.31 -9.39 -10.77
N ALA A 71 -8.23 -10.35 -11.70
CA ALA A 71 -7.76 -11.70 -11.40
C ALA A 71 -6.28 -11.73 -10.99
N ALA A 72 -5.42 -10.97 -11.67
CA ALA A 72 -4.01 -10.89 -11.34
C ALA A 72 -3.76 -10.21 -9.97
N ILE A 73 -4.48 -9.14 -9.64
CA ILE A 73 -4.46 -8.51 -8.31
C ILE A 73 -4.91 -9.51 -7.25
N THR A 74 -6.01 -10.24 -7.49
CA THR A 74 -6.52 -11.25 -6.53
C THR A 74 -5.48 -12.34 -6.28
N SER A 75 -4.86 -12.88 -7.34
CA SER A 75 -3.82 -13.91 -7.24
C SER A 75 -2.57 -13.41 -6.51
N LEU A 76 -2.17 -12.14 -6.74
CA LEU A 76 -1.10 -11.52 -5.98
C LEU A 76 -1.45 -11.42 -4.49
N CYS A 77 -2.67 -10.99 -4.15
CA CYS A 77 -3.13 -10.93 -2.76
C CYS A 77 -3.10 -12.32 -2.09
N GLU A 78 -3.55 -13.37 -2.77
CA GLU A 78 -3.47 -14.76 -2.27
C GLU A 78 -2.03 -15.20 -2.00
N VAL A 79 -1.10 -14.92 -2.92
CA VAL A 79 0.31 -15.23 -2.72
C VAL A 79 0.89 -14.44 -1.56
N LEU A 80 0.57 -13.15 -1.42
CA LEU A 80 0.99 -12.36 -0.27
C LEU A 80 0.40 -12.91 1.05
N LYS A 81 -0.85 -13.37 1.07
CA LYS A 81 -1.44 -14.02 2.26
C LYS A 81 -0.63 -15.25 2.68
N ASP A 82 -0.18 -16.05 1.72
CA ASP A 82 0.58 -17.28 1.95
C ASP A 82 2.12 -17.11 1.90
N ALA A 83 2.65 -15.91 1.69
CA ALA A 83 4.08 -15.76 1.40
C ALA A 83 5.04 -15.91 2.59
N ALA A 84 4.55 -16.14 3.82
CA ALA A 84 5.37 -16.78 4.85
C ALA A 84 5.76 -18.22 4.46
N ARG A 85 4.89 -18.94 3.73
CA ARG A 85 5.08 -20.28 3.17
C ARG A 85 5.77 -20.24 1.79
N TYR A 86 5.44 -19.26 0.94
CA TYR A 86 6.01 -19.11 -0.41
C TYR A 86 7.42 -18.49 -0.43
N ALA A 87 7.73 -17.50 0.42
CA ALA A 87 9.06 -16.87 0.43
C ALA A 87 10.18 -17.84 0.86
N SER A 88 9.85 -18.95 1.52
CA SER A 88 10.79 -20.02 1.84
C SER A 88 10.87 -21.13 0.79
N SER A 89 9.94 -21.20 -0.17
CA SER A 89 9.80 -22.37 -1.06
C SER A 89 9.90 -22.08 -2.56
N SER A 90 9.55 -20.89 -3.07
CA SER A 90 9.64 -20.59 -4.52
C SER A 90 9.57 -19.08 -4.85
N PRO A 91 10.71 -18.37 -4.87
CA PRO A 91 10.80 -16.99 -5.38
C PRO A 91 10.28 -16.80 -6.80
N ASP A 92 10.40 -17.84 -7.65
CA ASP A 92 10.06 -17.77 -9.08
C ASP A 92 8.56 -17.60 -9.36
N ARG A 93 7.68 -18.13 -8.49
CA ARG A 93 6.22 -17.97 -8.63
C ARG A 93 5.77 -16.54 -8.40
N LEU A 94 6.45 -15.83 -7.50
CA LEU A 94 6.16 -14.42 -7.21
C LEU A 94 6.58 -13.55 -8.39
N ASN A 95 7.77 -13.79 -8.96
CA ASN A 95 8.23 -13.12 -10.18
C ASN A 95 7.24 -13.33 -11.33
N PHE A 96 6.80 -14.57 -11.57
CA PHE A 96 5.82 -14.88 -12.63
C PHE A 96 4.49 -14.14 -12.46
N LEU A 97 3.97 -13.99 -11.24
CA LEU A 97 2.73 -13.24 -11.00
C LEU A 97 2.89 -11.74 -11.21
N LEU A 98 4.04 -11.19 -10.83
CA LEU A 98 4.38 -9.79 -11.07
C LEU A 98 4.53 -9.51 -12.57
N ASP A 99 5.22 -10.37 -13.30
CA ASP A 99 5.37 -10.25 -14.75
C ASP A 99 4.00 -10.29 -15.45
N ASN A 100 3.12 -11.19 -15.04
CA ASN A 100 1.74 -11.20 -15.54
C ASN A 100 0.99 -9.90 -15.23
N LEU A 101 1.14 -9.34 -14.03
CA LEU A 101 0.47 -8.11 -13.65
C LEU A 101 1.02 -6.90 -14.43
N PHE A 102 2.33 -6.85 -14.69
CA PHE A 102 2.98 -5.83 -15.53
C PHE A 102 2.59 -5.93 -17.01
N ASP A 103 2.42 -7.16 -17.53
CA ASP A 103 1.97 -7.40 -18.90
C ASP A 103 0.50 -6.97 -19.12
N ILE A 104 -0.33 -7.00 -18.07
CA ILE A 104 -1.75 -6.66 -18.19
C ILE A 104 -1.98 -5.15 -18.22
N GLU A 105 -1.29 -4.37 -17.39
CA GLU A 105 -1.51 -2.92 -17.33
C GLU A 105 -0.91 -2.15 -18.52
N GLY A 106 -0.08 -2.81 -19.32
CA GLY A 106 0.86 -2.11 -20.19
C GLY A 106 1.94 -1.43 -19.37
N ARG A 107 3.06 -1.06 -20.02
CA ARG A 107 4.25 -0.48 -19.36
C ARG A 107 4.04 0.95 -18.82
N ASN A 108 2.89 1.26 -18.24
CA ASN A 108 2.75 2.44 -17.39
C ASN A 108 3.54 2.19 -16.11
N GLY A 109 4.76 2.73 -16.06
CA GLY A 109 5.77 2.42 -15.02
C GLY A 109 5.36 2.69 -13.57
N ASN A 110 4.22 3.34 -13.33
CA ASN A 110 3.79 3.70 -11.98
C ASN A 110 3.32 2.50 -11.15
N LEU A 111 2.48 1.59 -11.70
CA LEU A 111 2.02 0.45 -10.90
C LEU A 111 3.15 -0.55 -10.64
N ARG A 112 4.07 -0.71 -11.60
CA ARG A 112 5.24 -1.57 -11.40
C ARG A 112 6.09 -1.15 -10.21
N GLY A 113 6.36 0.16 -10.09
CA GLY A 113 7.02 0.73 -8.91
C GLY A 113 6.26 0.40 -7.63
N ILE A 114 4.97 0.73 -7.59
CA ILE A 114 4.11 0.54 -6.41
C ILE A 114 4.04 -0.93 -5.95
N LEU A 115 3.88 -1.87 -6.89
CA LEU A 115 3.82 -3.31 -6.57
C LEU A 115 5.15 -3.83 -6.05
N PHE A 116 6.26 -3.32 -6.60
CA PHE A 116 7.58 -3.68 -6.13
C PHE A 116 7.83 -3.15 -4.72
N GLU A 117 7.42 -1.91 -4.43
CA GLU A 117 7.48 -1.34 -3.08
C GLU A 117 6.66 -2.18 -2.09
N LEU A 118 5.41 -2.53 -2.44
CA LEU A 118 4.54 -3.38 -1.61
C LEU A 118 5.20 -4.73 -1.29
N MET A 119 5.86 -5.34 -2.29
CA MET A 119 6.60 -6.58 -2.09
C MET A 119 7.81 -6.40 -1.17
N ALA A 120 8.59 -5.32 -1.35
CA ALA A 120 9.72 -5.02 -0.47
C ALA A 120 9.27 -4.82 0.99
N GLY A 121 8.17 -4.08 1.20
CA GLY A 121 7.53 -3.92 2.51
C GLY A 121 7.07 -5.24 3.10
N TYR A 122 6.42 -6.08 2.30
CA TYR A 122 6.02 -7.42 2.70
C TYR A 122 7.23 -8.27 3.15
N LEU A 123 8.31 -8.32 2.36
CA LEU A 123 9.51 -9.09 2.68
C LEU A 123 10.23 -8.56 3.93
N ALA A 124 10.24 -7.24 4.13
CA ALA A 124 10.84 -6.58 5.29
C ALA A 124 10.07 -6.82 6.60
N ARG A 125 8.79 -7.23 6.54
CA ARG A 125 7.90 -7.27 7.71
C ARG A 125 8.25 -8.30 8.79
N ARG A 126 9.11 -9.28 8.53
CA ARG A 126 9.36 -10.43 9.42
C ARG A 126 9.65 -10.04 10.89
N ASN A 127 10.29 -8.89 11.10
CA ASN A 127 10.62 -8.37 12.45
C ASN A 127 10.02 -6.98 12.72
N ALA A 128 9.09 -6.53 11.89
CA ALA A 128 8.48 -5.21 11.99
C ALA A 128 7.10 -5.32 12.66
N VAL A 129 6.77 -4.36 13.52
CA VAL A 129 5.41 -4.17 14.05
C VAL A 129 4.61 -3.19 13.18
N SER A 130 5.29 -2.37 12.38
CA SER A 130 4.67 -1.51 11.37
C SER A 130 5.50 -1.53 10.09
N ILE A 131 4.79 -1.53 8.96
CA ILE A 131 5.33 -1.25 7.62
C ILE A 131 4.55 -0.07 7.09
N ASP A 132 5.23 1.05 6.91
CA ASP A 132 4.65 2.28 6.37
C ASP A 132 5.22 2.51 4.97
N MET A 133 4.37 2.94 4.03
CA MET A 133 4.69 3.04 2.61
C MET A 133 4.65 4.51 2.16
N GLY A 134 5.58 4.93 1.30
CA GLY A 134 5.57 6.26 0.68
C GLY A 134 5.64 7.42 1.69
N ILE A 135 6.51 7.29 2.70
CA ILE A 135 6.64 8.30 3.77
C ILE A 135 7.40 9.51 3.25
N ARG A 136 6.80 10.71 3.36
CA ARG A 136 7.49 11.97 3.08
C ARG A 136 8.35 12.40 4.26
N ALA A 137 9.63 12.10 4.21
CA ALA A 137 10.61 12.58 5.18
C ALA A 137 10.94 14.06 4.94
N LYS A 138 11.07 14.81 6.03
CA LYS A 138 11.39 16.25 6.01
C LYS A 138 12.53 16.55 6.97
N ASP A 139 13.54 17.24 6.48
CA ASP A 139 14.57 17.86 7.31
C ASP A 139 14.02 19.19 7.87
N PRO A 140 13.83 19.31 9.20
CA PRO A 140 13.27 20.51 9.79
C PRO A 140 14.21 21.72 9.70
N LYS A 141 15.53 21.51 9.56
CA LYS A 141 16.50 22.61 9.48
C LYS A 141 16.57 23.21 8.08
N SER A 142 16.69 22.36 7.05
CA SER A 142 16.82 22.82 5.66
C SER A 142 15.49 22.95 4.93
N GLY A 143 14.40 22.39 5.47
CA GLY A 143 13.09 22.32 4.81
C GLY A 143 13.02 21.31 3.66
N LYS A 144 14.13 20.67 3.28
CA LYS A 144 14.19 19.66 2.21
C LYS A 144 13.31 18.47 2.56
N SER A 145 12.64 17.94 1.54
CA SER A 145 11.81 16.73 1.65
C SER A 145 12.26 15.67 0.65
N LYS A 146 12.22 14.42 1.07
CA LYS A 146 12.52 13.23 0.25
C LYS A 146 11.56 12.13 0.64
N ASP A 147 11.14 11.32 -0.32
CA ASP A 147 10.24 10.21 -0.06
C ASP A 147 11.04 8.96 0.31
N ILE A 148 10.53 8.22 1.29
CA ILE A 148 10.97 6.88 1.72
C ILE A 148 9.93 5.90 1.19
N ASP A 149 10.35 5.02 0.30
CA ASP A 149 9.44 4.07 -0.36
C ASP A 149 8.81 3.11 0.65
N VAL A 150 9.63 2.55 1.54
CA VAL A 150 9.20 1.65 2.61
C VAL A 150 9.92 1.97 3.92
N GLN A 151 9.16 2.04 5.01
CA GLN A 151 9.64 2.23 6.38
C GLN A 151 9.22 1.03 7.24
N ALA A 152 10.20 0.36 7.85
CA ALA A 152 9.95 -0.74 8.79
C ALA A 152 10.31 -0.32 10.22
N ILE A 153 9.36 -0.48 11.15
CA ILE A 153 9.53 -0.16 12.57
C ILE A 153 9.47 -1.44 13.39
N THR A 154 10.47 -1.70 14.23
CA THR A 154 10.47 -2.86 15.14
C THR A 154 9.70 -2.57 16.43
N ALA A 155 9.38 -3.62 17.19
CA ALA A 155 8.72 -3.49 18.49
C ALA A 155 9.41 -2.45 19.40
N HIS A 156 8.59 -1.73 20.16
CA HIS A 156 9.01 -0.65 21.07
C HIS A 156 9.84 0.46 20.39
N ASN A 157 9.68 0.65 19.07
CA ASN A 157 10.40 1.64 18.27
C ASN A 157 11.93 1.56 18.42
N ARG A 158 12.47 0.37 18.76
CA ARG A 158 13.92 0.17 18.96
C ARG A 158 14.75 0.41 17.71
N ARG A 159 14.15 0.25 16.53
CA ARG A 159 14.81 0.45 15.24
C ARG A 159 13.78 0.86 14.21
N VAL A 160 14.15 1.87 13.42
CA VAL A 160 13.48 2.24 12.18
C VAL A 160 14.44 1.99 11.01
N THR A 161 13.94 1.38 9.94
CA THR A 161 14.69 1.10 8.72
C THR A 161 13.97 1.76 7.54
N ALA A 162 14.63 2.69 6.86
CA ALA A 162 14.19 3.19 5.56
C ALA A 162 14.74 2.28 4.46
N ILE A 163 13.89 1.90 3.51
CA ILE A 163 14.21 1.01 2.40
C ILE A 163 13.83 1.73 1.10
N GLU A 164 14.81 1.86 0.21
CA GLU A 164 14.61 2.36 -1.15
C GLU A 164 14.36 1.17 -2.08
N CYS A 165 13.39 1.34 -2.97
CA CYS A 165 12.92 0.33 -3.90
C CYS A 165 13.27 0.73 -5.33
N LYS A 166 13.88 -0.19 -6.08
CA LYS A 166 14.16 0.00 -7.50
C LYS A 166 13.75 -1.26 -8.26
N GLY A 167 12.54 -1.22 -8.81
CA GLY A 167 12.05 -2.27 -9.71
C GLY A 167 12.81 -2.22 -11.04
N LYS A 168 13.74 -3.14 -11.27
CA LYS A 168 14.41 -3.33 -12.56
C LYS A 168 13.73 -4.44 -13.36
N GLU A 169 13.92 -4.42 -14.67
CA GLU A 169 13.58 -5.56 -15.53
C GLU A 169 14.48 -6.76 -15.23
N PRO A 170 14.05 -8.00 -15.52
CA PRO A 170 14.95 -9.15 -15.49
C PRO A 170 16.21 -8.89 -16.33
N GLY A 171 17.39 -9.06 -15.73
CA GLY A 171 18.68 -8.74 -16.35
C GLY A 171 19.07 -7.24 -16.30
N GLY A 172 18.21 -6.38 -15.75
CA GLY A 172 18.53 -4.98 -15.48
C GLY A 172 19.52 -4.83 -14.32
N THR A 173 20.38 -3.82 -14.41
CA THR A 173 21.37 -3.49 -13.38
C THR A 173 21.00 -2.21 -12.65
N LEU A 174 21.49 -2.06 -11.42
CA LEU A 174 21.49 -0.78 -10.71
C LEU A 174 22.61 0.10 -11.26
N SER A 175 22.28 1.35 -11.60
CA SER A 175 23.29 2.32 -12.01
C SER A 175 23.98 2.93 -10.78
N LEU A 176 25.18 3.48 -10.97
CA LEU A 176 25.84 4.27 -9.92
C LEU A 176 24.98 5.49 -9.53
N GLU A 177 24.33 6.12 -10.51
CA GLU A 177 23.41 7.25 -10.30
C GLU A 177 22.25 6.88 -9.36
N ASP A 178 21.63 5.70 -9.52
CA ASP A 178 20.57 5.24 -8.60
C ASP A 178 21.08 5.13 -7.15
N VAL A 179 22.33 4.69 -6.97
CA VAL A 179 22.95 4.55 -5.65
C VAL A 179 23.29 5.91 -5.05
N ASP A 180 23.88 6.80 -5.84
CA ASP A 180 24.23 8.15 -5.42
C ASP A 180 22.99 8.96 -5.03
N ASP A 181 21.91 8.83 -5.80
CA ASP A 181 20.61 9.43 -5.49
C ASP A 181 20.07 8.94 -4.14
N TRP A 182 20.14 7.64 -3.87
CA TRP A 182 19.72 7.08 -2.58
C TRP A 182 20.58 7.60 -1.42
N LEU A 183 21.91 7.58 -1.57
CA LEU A 183 22.84 8.09 -0.56
C LEU A 183 22.58 9.57 -0.24
N ALA A 184 22.24 10.37 -1.25
CA ALA A 184 21.90 11.79 -1.08
C ALA A 184 20.61 12.02 -0.26
N LYS A 185 19.71 11.03 -0.15
CA LYS A 185 18.50 11.11 0.70
C LYS A 185 18.78 10.86 2.18
N ILE A 186 19.81 10.06 2.51
CA ILE A 186 20.10 9.61 3.89
C ILE A 186 20.17 10.76 4.91
N PRO A 187 20.82 11.91 4.64
CA PRO A 187 20.84 13.01 5.60
C PRO A 187 19.45 13.56 5.95
N VAL A 188 18.55 13.65 4.96
CA VAL A 188 17.16 14.10 5.16
C VAL A 188 16.40 13.08 6.01
N PHE A 189 16.57 11.78 5.74
CA PHE A 189 15.93 10.71 6.52
C PHE A 189 16.40 10.70 7.97
N ARG A 190 17.71 10.84 8.21
CA ARG A 190 18.27 10.93 9.57
C ARG A 190 17.73 12.15 10.31
N ALA A 191 17.70 13.31 9.66
CA ALA A 191 17.15 14.53 10.26
C ALA A 191 15.66 14.37 10.59
N HIS A 192 14.88 13.75 9.70
CA HIS A 192 13.48 13.45 9.92
C HIS A 192 13.27 12.56 11.16
N TYR A 193 13.97 11.43 11.25
CA TYR A 193 13.85 10.50 12.38
C TYR A 193 14.30 11.11 13.70
N ALA A 194 15.38 11.90 13.71
CA ALA A 194 15.87 12.55 14.92
C ALA A 194 14.85 13.53 15.54
N HIS A 195 13.93 14.07 14.73
CA HIS A 195 12.88 14.97 15.20
C HIS A 195 11.49 14.31 15.23
N HIS A 196 11.41 13.02 14.92
CA HIS A 196 10.15 12.30 14.90
C HIS A 196 9.67 12.04 16.33
N HIS A 197 8.43 12.40 16.62
CA HIS A 197 7.85 12.36 17.97
C HIS A 197 7.96 11.00 18.68
N THR A 198 7.86 9.89 17.94
CA THR A 198 7.89 8.50 18.48
C THR A 198 9.13 7.69 18.10
N LEU A 199 9.95 8.16 17.15
CA LEU A 199 11.07 7.40 16.59
C LEU A 199 12.44 8.02 16.91
N ARG A 200 12.46 9.24 17.46
CA ARG A 200 13.71 9.86 17.93
C ARG A 200 14.31 9.05 19.07
N GLU A 201 15.64 9.06 19.15
CA GLU A 201 16.34 8.56 20.32
C GLU A 201 15.89 9.37 21.55
N ALA A 202 15.64 8.67 22.67
CA ALA A 202 15.34 9.35 23.92
C ALA A 202 16.57 10.14 24.35
N GLU A 203 16.40 11.42 24.70
CA GLU A 203 17.41 12.17 25.42
C GLU A 203 17.65 11.42 26.75
N GLN A 204 18.78 10.75 26.88
CA GLN A 204 19.24 10.26 28.18
C GLN A 204 19.51 11.51 29.02
N ARG A 205 18.57 11.84 29.91
CA ARG A 205 18.76 12.82 30.98
C ARG A 205 19.50 12.18 32.14
#